data_AF-A0A134A331-F1
#
_entry.id   AF-A0A134A331-F1
#
_cell.length_a   1.000
_cell.length_b   1.000
_cell.length_c   1.000
_cell.angle_alpha   90.00
_cell.angle_beta   90.00
_cell.angle_gamma   90.00
#
_symmetry.space_group_name_H-M   'P 1'
#
loop_
_entity.id
_entity.type
_entity.pdbx_description
1 polymer ?
#
loop_
_entity_poly.entity_id
_entity_poly.type
_entity_poly.pdbx_seq_one_letter_code
_entity_poly.pdbx_strand_id
1 'polypeptide(L)'
;MAEEAWTVGKILSWTTGYLERKGDEHPRLSAEWLLNNVTGLSRVEVYTNFDRPLTQEELDGMHDAVVRRGSGEPLQYVTGEMPFRHIVLRCERGVLIPRPETEVLVDVALEGVDRAVAAGHSAQVLELGCGTGCIACSIASEREGTRVVATDLSPRAVALAARNRDALGVGRSVDVIECDLASGVDEDLMGGFDVLVSNPPYIPSAVVPTLPEEVVGYEPGLALDGGEDGLDVLRRILELAPRALRPGGLLCVELFEDNVATAAELCRSQGGWASVEVREDLTHRPRFLVAWREGSLAEGGELCTPRRVVPVDQDDPSPDVLREASRVLSAGGVLVMPTDSVYGIGCAATPQNPGHGRIFQIKGRDRAQTLPWLVADAEDLERFGRELPAWALALARELWPGALTLVVRASELVPREYVLPGDDTIALRCPDSNLVRRLARELGVPLATTSANTHGSPSATSGDAVEARLVAMADLTLDGGPAPVAVASTIVSCVGERPVILREGAIPADEVLRVAGL
;
A
#
# COMPACT_ATOMS: atom_id res chain seq x y z
N MET A 1 55.82 4.12 24.09
CA MET A 1 54.66 4.48 24.92
C MET A 1 53.45 4.00 24.16
N ALA A 2 52.64 3.12 24.72
CA ALA A 2 51.42 2.67 24.04
C ALA A 2 50.54 3.91 23.82
N GLU A 3 50.10 4.16 22.58
CA GLU A 3 49.07 5.17 22.32
C GLU A 3 47.90 4.88 23.25
N GLU A 4 47.51 5.87 24.06
CA GLU A 4 46.34 5.73 24.92
C GLU A 4 45.13 5.44 24.05
N ALA A 5 44.52 4.26 24.24
CA ALA A 5 43.35 3.86 23.48
C ALA A 5 42.20 4.87 23.70
N TRP A 6 41.53 5.24 22.59
CA TRP A 6 40.29 6.00 22.63
C TRP A 6 39.17 5.10 23.12
N THR A 7 38.59 5.44 24.26
CA THR A 7 37.42 4.73 24.82
C THR A 7 36.14 5.52 24.57
N VAL A 8 34.99 4.85 24.73
CA VAL A 8 33.65 5.45 24.66
C VAL A 8 33.57 6.71 25.54
N GLY A 9 34.07 6.65 26.79
CA GLY A 9 34.07 7.81 27.69
C GLY A 9 34.97 8.95 27.20
N LYS A 10 36.18 8.64 26.71
CA LYS A 10 37.14 9.64 26.22
C LYS A 10 36.63 10.35 24.97
N ILE A 11 36.14 9.61 23.98
CA ILE A 11 35.66 10.19 22.71
C ILE A 11 34.39 11.01 22.92
N LEU A 12 33.50 10.57 23.81
CA LEU A 12 32.27 11.29 24.15
C LEU A 12 32.57 12.63 24.84
N SER A 13 33.50 12.65 25.80
CA SER A 13 33.94 13.88 26.47
C SER A 13 34.62 14.84 25.50
N TRP A 14 35.52 14.35 24.65
CA TRP A 14 36.21 15.17 23.66
C TRP A 14 35.24 15.78 22.64
N THR A 15 34.32 14.96 22.11
CA THR A 15 33.33 15.39 21.11
C THR A 15 32.38 16.42 21.69
N THR A 16 31.91 16.23 22.93
CA THR A 16 31.08 17.21 23.63
C THR A 16 31.78 18.57 23.67
N GLY A 17 33.03 18.63 24.15
CA GLY A 17 33.78 19.88 24.23
C GLY A 17 34.12 20.49 22.86
N TYR A 18 34.31 19.66 21.83
CA TYR A 18 34.52 20.14 20.46
C TYR A 18 33.27 20.80 19.89
N LEU A 19 32.10 20.16 20.01
CA LEU A 19 30.83 20.70 19.51
C LEU A 19 30.39 21.95 20.27
N GLU A 20 30.65 22.02 21.58
CA GLU A 20 30.41 23.22 22.39
C GLU A 20 31.21 24.42 21.85
N ARG A 21 32.49 24.23 21.51
CA ARG A 21 33.31 25.29 20.87
C ARG A 21 32.85 25.66 19.46
N LYS A 22 32.09 24.79 18.80
CA LYS A 22 31.48 25.04 17.49
C LYS A 22 30.10 25.69 17.57
N GLY A 23 29.56 25.89 18.78
CA GLY A 23 28.27 26.54 18.99
C GLY A 23 27.07 25.62 18.85
N ASP A 24 27.25 24.30 18.96
CA ASP A 24 26.12 23.36 19.04
C ASP A 24 25.28 23.66 20.30
N GLU A 25 23.96 23.75 20.17
CA GLU A 25 23.05 24.08 21.29
C GLU A 25 22.98 22.97 22.35
N HIS A 26 23.17 21.71 21.93
CA HIS A 26 23.03 20.53 22.77
C HIS A 26 24.20 19.56 22.59
N PRO A 27 25.45 20.01 22.85
CA PRO A 27 26.67 19.34 22.38
C PRO A 27 26.82 17.93 22.94
N ARG A 28 26.34 17.71 24.17
CA ARG A 28 26.35 16.39 24.80
C ARG A 28 25.38 15.41 24.12
N LEU A 29 24.18 15.86 23.79
CA LEU A 29 23.17 15.04 23.12
C LEU A 29 23.65 14.69 21.70
N SER A 30 24.16 15.68 20.98
CA SER A 30 24.77 15.49 19.66
C SER A 30 25.90 14.45 19.72
N ALA A 31 26.82 14.57 20.68
CA ALA A 31 27.91 13.61 20.85
C ALA A 31 27.41 12.19 21.16
N GLU A 32 26.36 12.04 21.98
CA GLU A 32 25.75 10.74 22.27
C GLU A 32 25.13 10.12 21.03
N TRP A 33 24.41 10.89 20.22
CA TRP A 33 23.79 10.39 18.98
C TRP A 33 24.82 9.96 17.94
N LEU A 34 25.87 10.77 17.74
CA LEU A 34 26.96 10.40 16.81
C LEU A 34 27.63 9.10 17.27
N LEU A 35 27.86 8.95 18.58
CA LEU A 35 28.48 7.75 19.14
C LEU A 35 27.57 6.52 19.06
N ASN A 36 26.27 6.66 19.35
CA ASN A 36 25.30 5.58 19.17
C ASN A 36 25.30 5.10 17.71
N ASN A 37 25.29 6.04 16.76
CA ASN A 37 25.24 5.74 15.33
C ASN A 37 26.45 4.91 14.86
N VAL A 38 27.66 5.27 15.27
CA VAL A 38 28.86 4.57 14.79
C VAL A 38 29.16 3.27 15.54
N THR A 39 28.72 3.15 16.79
CA THR A 39 28.98 1.97 17.64
C THR A 39 27.83 0.97 17.68
N GLY A 40 26.62 1.37 17.29
CA GLY A 40 25.38 0.61 17.46
C GLY A 40 24.92 0.48 18.91
N LEU A 41 25.60 1.15 19.87
CA LEU A 41 25.22 1.10 21.28
C LEU A 41 23.97 1.95 21.52
N SER A 42 23.07 1.44 22.37
CA SER A 42 22.01 2.26 22.93
C SER A 42 22.58 3.34 23.86
N ARG A 43 21.76 4.37 24.13
CA ARG A 43 22.14 5.45 25.07
C ARG A 43 22.56 4.91 26.43
N VAL A 44 21.89 3.88 26.95
CA VAL A 44 22.24 3.26 28.25
C VAL A 44 23.57 2.53 28.15
N GLU A 45 23.79 1.79 27.07
CA GLU A 45 25.03 1.05 26.86
C GLU A 45 26.24 1.95 26.70
N VAL A 46 26.09 3.16 26.13
CA VAL A 46 27.17 4.16 26.13
C VAL A 46 27.66 4.45 27.54
N TYR A 47 26.76 4.62 28.53
CA TYR A 47 27.16 4.90 29.91
C TYR A 47 27.75 3.69 30.63
N THR A 48 27.26 2.49 30.36
CA THR A 48 27.75 1.27 31.02
C THR A 48 29.05 0.74 30.42
N ASN A 49 29.48 1.27 29.26
CA ASN A 49 30.67 0.84 28.52
C ASN A 49 31.73 1.94 28.36
N PHE A 50 31.86 2.90 29.29
CA PHE A 50 32.84 4.00 29.17
C PHE A 50 34.30 3.57 28.96
N ASP A 51 34.69 2.42 29.52
CA ASP A 51 36.05 1.89 29.39
C ASP A 51 36.25 1.04 28.12
N ARG A 52 35.18 0.78 27.34
CA ARG A 52 35.25 0.04 26.09
C ARG A 52 36.10 0.85 25.08
N PRO A 53 37.20 0.28 24.54
CA PRO A 53 37.95 0.91 23.46
C PRO A 53 37.12 0.90 22.17
N LEU A 54 37.21 1.97 21.39
CA LEU A 54 36.66 2.01 20.04
C LEU A 54 37.59 1.24 19.09
N THR A 55 36.99 0.55 18.14
CA THR A 55 37.66 0.00 16.96
C THR A 55 38.11 1.11 16.02
N GLN A 56 39.02 0.81 15.09
CA GLN A 56 39.47 1.80 14.11
C GLN A 56 38.31 2.28 13.22
N GLU A 57 37.41 1.38 12.82
CA GLU A 57 36.22 1.71 12.03
C GLU A 57 35.28 2.67 12.78
N GLU A 58 35.02 2.44 14.07
CA GLU A 58 34.23 3.35 14.91
C GLU A 58 34.92 4.72 15.07
N LEU A 59 36.25 4.76 15.16
CA LEU A 59 37.01 6.02 15.24
C LEU A 59 36.96 6.82 13.95
N ASP A 60 37.12 6.15 12.81
CA ASP A 60 37.01 6.77 11.49
C ASP A 60 35.58 7.32 11.28
N GLY A 61 34.57 6.53 11.65
CA GLY A 61 33.17 6.96 11.65
C GLY A 61 32.91 8.16 12.58
N MET A 62 33.44 8.15 13.79
CA MET A 62 33.34 9.30 14.71
C MET A 62 33.99 10.55 14.12
N HIS A 63 35.19 10.41 13.54
CA HIS A 63 35.91 11.53 12.94
C HIS A 63 35.06 12.20 11.86
N ASP A 64 34.54 11.42 10.91
CA ASP A 64 33.71 11.93 9.82
C ASP A 64 32.43 12.59 10.33
N ALA A 65 31.76 11.96 11.30
CA ALA A 65 30.53 12.46 11.88
C ALA A 65 30.74 13.79 12.64
N VAL A 66 31.84 13.90 13.39
CA VAL A 66 32.18 15.13 14.14
C VAL A 66 32.61 16.26 13.22
N VAL A 67 33.34 15.97 12.14
CA VAL A 67 33.70 16.98 11.13
C VAL A 67 32.44 17.56 10.49
N ARG A 68 31.52 16.71 10.05
CA ARG A 68 30.24 17.11 9.44
C ARG A 68 29.36 17.90 10.40
N ARG A 69 29.15 17.41 11.62
CA ARG A 69 28.35 18.16 12.61
C ARG A 69 29.03 19.48 12.99
N GLY A 70 30.35 19.48 13.12
CA GLY A 70 31.14 20.68 13.42
C GLY A 70 31.20 21.73 12.30
N SER A 71 30.76 21.41 11.09
CA SER A 71 30.52 22.36 9.99
C SER A 71 29.06 22.85 9.92
N GLY A 72 28.23 22.50 10.91
CA GLY A 72 26.83 22.93 11.00
C GLY A 72 25.86 22.03 10.24
N GLU A 73 26.26 20.84 9.79
CA GLU A 73 25.32 19.89 9.18
C GLU A 73 24.32 19.37 10.24
N PRO A 74 23.01 19.36 9.96
CA PRO A 74 22.00 18.84 10.89
C PRO A 74 22.34 17.43 11.39
N LEU A 75 22.20 17.21 12.70
CA LEU A 75 22.55 15.95 13.36
C LEU A 75 21.89 14.74 12.67
N GLN A 76 20.63 14.87 12.28
CA GLN A 76 19.81 13.84 11.63
C GLN A 76 20.31 13.48 10.23
N TYR A 77 20.92 14.42 9.50
CA TYR A 77 21.60 14.11 8.23
C TYR A 77 22.97 13.46 8.45
N VAL A 78 23.63 13.77 9.57
CA VAL A 78 24.89 13.11 9.94
C VAL A 78 24.64 11.66 10.35
N THR A 79 23.63 11.41 11.20
CA THR A 79 23.25 10.05 11.63
C THR A 79 22.43 9.30 10.59
N GLY A 80 21.73 10.00 9.70
CA GLY A 80 20.89 9.41 8.65
C GLY A 80 19.52 8.93 9.14
N GLU A 81 19.16 9.19 10.40
CA GLU A 81 17.91 8.75 11.00
C GLU A 81 17.30 9.81 11.93
N MET A 82 15.96 9.80 12.02
CA MET A 82 15.17 10.62 12.93
C MET A 82 14.05 9.77 13.54
N PRO A 83 14.05 9.57 14.87
CA PRO A 83 12.87 9.08 15.58
C PRO A 83 11.72 10.07 15.43
N PHE A 84 10.53 9.54 15.13
CA PHE A 84 9.30 10.33 14.99
C PHE A 84 8.13 9.49 15.51
N ARG A 85 7.46 9.94 16.56
CA ARG A 85 6.44 9.16 17.28
C ARG A 85 6.94 7.75 17.65
N HIS A 86 6.29 6.71 17.11
CA HIS A 86 6.60 5.30 17.36
C HIS A 86 7.50 4.66 16.30
N ILE A 87 7.98 5.44 15.33
CA ILE A 87 8.78 4.96 14.20
C ILE A 87 10.15 5.65 14.15
N VAL A 88 11.09 5.03 13.43
CA VAL A 88 12.38 5.62 13.11
C VAL A 88 12.48 5.71 11.59
N LEU A 89 12.74 6.90 11.09
CA LEU A 89 12.77 7.20 9.66
C LEU A 89 14.19 7.51 9.23
N ARG A 90 14.55 7.09 8.01
CA ARG A 90 15.76 7.58 7.37
C ARG A 90 15.58 9.03 6.96
N CYS A 91 16.65 9.80 7.15
CA CYS A 91 16.73 11.21 6.78
C CYS A 91 17.90 11.43 5.83
N GLU A 92 17.68 12.21 4.77
CA GLU A 92 18.69 12.48 3.75
C GLU A 92 18.66 13.94 3.31
N ARG A 93 19.84 14.47 2.95
CA ARG A 93 19.99 15.87 2.49
C ARG A 93 19.09 16.15 1.30
N GLY A 94 18.30 17.22 1.40
CA GLY A 94 17.35 17.64 0.36
C GLY A 94 15.92 17.13 0.58
N VAL A 95 15.63 16.55 1.76
CA VAL A 95 14.27 16.26 2.25
C VAL A 95 14.15 16.81 3.66
N LEU A 96 13.06 17.53 3.96
CA LEU A 96 12.82 18.17 5.26
C LEU A 96 12.97 17.16 6.41
N ILE A 97 13.72 17.52 7.45
CA ILE A 97 13.84 16.67 8.65
C ILE A 97 12.54 16.79 9.46
N PRO A 98 11.87 15.68 9.83
CA PRO A 98 10.64 15.71 10.62
C PRO A 98 10.79 16.54 11.88
N ARG A 99 9.79 17.39 12.17
CA ARG A 99 9.81 18.28 13.33
C ARG A 99 8.96 17.72 14.48
N PRO A 100 9.34 17.94 15.76
CA PRO A 100 8.55 17.46 16.90
C PRO A 100 7.11 17.98 16.92
N GLU A 101 6.88 19.22 16.51
CA GLU A 101 5.53 19.81 16.42
C GLU A 101 4.63 19.05 15.44
N THR A 102 5.19 18.48 14.36
CA THR A 102 4.45 17.68 13.39
C THR A 102 3.92 16.38 13.99
N GLU A 103 4.45 15.90 15.12
CA GLU A 103 3.84 14.78 15.83
C GLU A 103 2.42 15.11 16.32
N VAL A 104 2.16 16.36 16.71
CA VAL A 104 0.82 16.82 17.12
C VAL A 104 -0.13 16.87 15.93
N LEU A 105 0.35 17.22 14.73
CA LEU A 105 -0.46 17.15 13.51
C LEU A 105 -0.95 15.71 13.24
N VAL A 106 -0.11 14.70 13.52
CA VAL A 106 -0.52 13.30 13.44
C VAL A 106 -1.63 12.98 14.43
N ASP A 107 -1.56 13.45 15.68
CA ASP A 107 -2.65 13.27 16.65
C ASP A 107 -3.97 13.85 16.14
N VAL A 108 -3.93 15.06 15.56
CA VAL A 108 -5.11 15.68 14.95
C VAL A 108 -5.64 14.84 13.78
N ALA A 109 -4.77 14.36 12.90
CA ALA A 109 -5.18 13.49 11.78
C ALA A 109 -5.82 12.18 12.27
N LEU A 110 -5.30 11.61 13.36
CA LEU A 110 -5.82 10.39 13.98
C LEU A 110 -7.23 10.59 14.56
N GLU A 111 -7.62 11.80 15.01
CA GLU A 111 -9.01 12.08 15.38
C GLU A 111 -9.97 11.89 14.20
N GLY A 112 -9.58 12.33 13.01
CA GLY A 112 -10.33 12.13 11.77
C GLY A 112 -10.44 10.65 11.39
N VAL A 113 -9.32 9.94 11.45
CA VAL A 113 -9.26 8.48 11.21
C VAL A 113 -10.16 7.73 12.19
N ASP A 114 -10.05 8.01 13.49
CA ASP A 114 -10.82 7.33 14.54
C ASP A 114 -12.32 7.61 14.39
N ARG A 115 -12.69 8.83 13.99
CA ARG A 115 -14.09 9.18 13.71
C ARG A 115 -14.63 8.45 12.49
N ALA A 116 -13.83 8.30 11.43
CA ALA A 116 -14.21 7.54 10.24
C ALA A 116 -14.39 6.05 10.57
N VAL A 117 -13.46 5.47 11.33
CA VAL A 117 -13.55 4.07 11.79
C VAL A 117 -14.78 3.87 12.67
N ALA A 118 -15.07 4.79 13.58
CA ALA A 118 -16.27 4.75 14.43
C ALA A 118 -17.57 4.84 13.62
N ALA A 119 -17.55 5.50 12.45
CA ALA A 119 -18.65 5.53 11.49
C ALA A 119 -18.74 4.26 10.62
N GLY A 120 -17.83 3.29 10.80
CA GLY A 120 -17.81 2.03 10.07
C GLY A 120 -16.99 2.06 8.78
N HIS A 121 -16.18 3.11 8.56
CA HIS A 121 -15.33 3.22 7.37
C HIS A 121 -13.98 2.52 7.54
N SER A 122 -13.40 2.09 6.42
CA SER A 122 -11.94 1.92 6.33
C SER A 122 -11.34 3.27 5.96
N ALA A 123 -10.66 3.89 6.92
CA ALA A 123 -10.20 5.27 6.81
C ALA A 123 -9.29 5.48 5.58
N GLN A 124 -9.62 6.49 4.79
CA GLN A 124 -8.82 6.95 3.64
C GLN A 124 -8.19 8.31 3.98
N VAL A 125 -6.87 8.41 3.87
CA VAL A 125 -6.10 9.62 4.19
C VAL A 125 -5.34 10.08 2.94
N LEU A 126 -5.38 11.38 2.67
CA LEU A 126 -4.53 12.05 1.70
C LEU A 126 -3.50 12.91 2.43
N GLU A 127 -2.21 12.63 2.21
CA GLU A 127 -1.11 13.50 2.65
C GLU A 127 -0.55 14.28 1.45
N LEU A 128 -0.47 15.60 1.58
CA LEU A 128 0.16 16.49 0.60
C LEU A 128 1.51 16.99 1.09
N GLY A 129 2.56 16.76 0.30
CA GLY A 129 3.94 17.14 0.62
C GLY A 129 4.58 16.21 1.65
N CYS A 130 4.66 14.92 1.34
CA CYS A 130 4.99 13.90 2.34
C CYS A 130 6.45 13.90 2.83
N GLY A 131 7.39 14.49 2.10
CA GLY A 131 8.78 14.60 2.51
C GLY A 131 9.42 13.24 2.80
N THR A 132 9.70 12.95 4.06
CA THR A 132 10.24 11.66 4.50
C THR A 132 9.19 10.55 4.60
N GLY A 133 7.91 10.89 4.45
CA GLY A 133 6.76 10.03 4.70
C GLY A 133 6.38 9.92 6.18
N CYS A 134 6.84 10.84 7.04
CA CYS A 134 6.68 10.73 8.49
C CYS A 134 5.21 10.65 8.93
N ILE A 135 4.35 11.54 8.42
CA ILE A 135 2.92 11.57 8.79
C ILE A 135 2.23 10.30 8.27
N ALA A 136 2.33 9.99 6.97
CA ALA A 136 1.71 8.79 6.40
C ALA A 136 2.14 7.50 7.09
N CYS A 137 3.44 7.32 7.32
CA CYS A 137 3.95 6.10 7.94
C CYS A 137 3.51 5.99 9.41
N SER A 138 3.50 7.10 10.16
CA SER A 138 3.00 7.12 11.53
C SER A 138 1.52 6.74 11.58
N ILE A 139 0.67 7.40 10.79
CA ILE A 139 -0.77 7.10 10.72
C ILE A 139 -1.01 5.62 10.40
N ALA A 140 -0.34 5.09 9.37
CA ALA A 140 -0.49 3.71 8.94
C ALA A 140 0.02 2.69 9.99
N SER A 141 1.07 3.05 10.74
CA SER A 141 1.61 2.20 11.81
C SER A 141 0.74 2.19 13.06
N GLU A 142 0.06 3.31 13.37
CA GLU A 142 -0.74 3.49 14.58
C GLU A 142 -2.19 3.06 14.43
N ARG A 143 -2.71 2.99 13.20
CA ARG A 143 -4.07 2.56 12.88
C ARG A 143 -4.07 1.55 11.75
N GLU A 144 -4.02 0.28 12.12
CA GLU A 144 -4.09 -0.84 11.18
C GLU A 144 -5.41 -0.78 10.39
N GLY A 145 -5.34 -1.00 9.07
CA GLY A 145 -6.48 -0.91 8.17
C GLY A 145 -6.76 0.48 7.58
N THR A 146 -6.01 1.50 7.99
CA THR A 146 -6.00 2.82 7.33
C THR A 146 -5.23 2.76 6.02
N ARG A 147 -5.77 3.38 4.97
CA ARG A 147 -5.08 3.59 3.69
C ARG A 147 -4.66 5.04 3.57
N VAL A 148 -3.41 5.27 3.18
CA VAL A 148 -2.84 6.61 3.01
C VAL A 148 -2.32 6.75 1.59
N VAL A 149 -2.73 7.80 0.90
CA VAL A 149 -2.11 8.26 -0.35
C VAL A 149 -1.23 9.45 0.01
N ALA A 150 0.07 9.30 -0.13
CA ALA A 150 1.06 10.32 0.17
C ALA A 150 1.63 10.87 -1.14
N THR A 151 1.62 12.19 -1.29
CA THR A 151 2.07 12.87 -2.51
C THR A 151 3.21 13.82 -2.22
N ASP A 152 4.15 13.96 -3.15
CA ASP A 152 5.19 14.99 -3.06
C ASP A 152 5.67 15.41 -4.46
N LEU A 153 6.03 16.68 -4.61
CA LEU A 153 6.55 17.24 -5.85
C LEU A 153 8.02 16.85 -6.08
N SER A 154 8.76 16.56 -5.01
CA SER A 154 10.18 16.24 -5.05
C SER A 154 10.39 14.74 -5.30
N PRO A 155 11.02 14.34 -6.43
CA PRO A 155 11.34 12.94 -6.68
C PRO A 155 12.27 12.34 -5.60
N ARG A 156 13.09 13.18 -4.94
CA ARG A 156 13.95 12.74 -3.83
C ARG A 156 13.15 12.42 -2.58
N ALA A 157 12.13 13.24 -2.27
CA ALA A 157 11.22 13.00 -1.15
C ALA A 157 10.40 11.71 -1.39
N VAL A 158 9.79 11.58 -2.57
CA VAL A 158 9.04 10.38 -2.99
C VAL A 158 9.89 9.12 -2.83
N ALA A 159 11.13 9.13 -3.34
CA ALA A 159 12.02 7.99 -3.25
C ALA A 159 12.40 7.66 -1.80
N LEU A 160 12.61 8.66 -0.94
CA LEU A 160 12.93 8.45 0.48
C LEU A 160 11.71 7.94 1.25
N ALA A 161 10.53 8.54 1.05
CA ALA A 161 9.27 8.12 1.66
C ALA A 161 8.93 6.67 1.31
N ALA A 162 9.11 6.26 0.04
CA ALA A 162 8.93 4.87 -0.37
C ALA A 162 9.89 3.92 0.36
N ARG A 163 11.17 4.27 0.50
CA ARG A 163 12.14 3.45 1.26
C ARG A 163 11.80 3.36 2.74
N ASN A 164 11.37 4.46 3.36
CA ASN A 164 10.95 4.49 4.76
C ASN A 164 9.71 3.62 4.99
N ARG A 165 8.70 3.78 4.15
CA ARG A 165 7.50 2.95 4.14
C ARG A 165 7.83 1.45 4.06
N ASP A 166 8.70 1.08 3.12
CA ASP A 166 9.07 -0.32 2.89
C ASP A 166 9.87 -0.88 4.08
N ALA A 167 10.80 -0.10 4.63
CA ALA A 167 11.59 -0.47 5.81
C ALA A 167 10.71 -0.67 7.07
N LEU A 168 9.62 0.11 7.19
CA LEU A 168 8.66 0.01 8.28
C LEU A 168 7.59 -1.09 8.07
N GLY A 169 7.57 -1.75 6.91
CA GLY A 169 6.62 -2.81 6.61
C GLY A 169 5.18 -2.32 6.35
N VAL A 170 4.98 -1.01 6.16
CA VAL A 170 3.66 -0.40 5.90
C VAL A 170 3.36 -0.20 4.41
N GLY A 171 4.11 -0.90 3.55
CA GLY A 171 4.00 -0.84 2.07
C GLY A 171 2.60 -1.13 1.53
N ARG A 172 1.78 -1.90 2.26
CA ARG A 172 0.40 -2.21 1.87
C ARG A 172 -0.60 -1.12 2.25
N SER A 173 -0.24 -0.21 3.14
CA SER A 173 -1.14 0.81 3.68
C SER A 173 -0.86 2.19 3.11
N VAL A 174 0.37 2.43 2.61
CA VAL A 174 0.81 3.74 2.12
C VAL A 174 1.20 3.68 0.64
N ASP A 175 0.45 4.37 -0.20
CA ASP A 175 0.81 4.59 -1.60
C ASP A 175 1.55 5.93 -1.70
N VAL A 176 2.71 5.98 -2.37
CA VAL A 176 3.53 7.19 -2.52
C VAL A 176 3.58 7.59 -3.99
N ILE A 177 3.21 8.83 -4.31
CA ILE A 177 3.05 9.33 -5.69
C ILE A 177 3.83 10.63 -5.88
N GLU A 178 4.59 10.72 -6.98
CA GLU A 178 5.22 11.96 -7.42
C GLU A 178 4.21 12.82 -8.18
N CYS A 179 3.77 13.92 -7.57
CA CYS A 179 2.87 14.87 -8.22
C CYS A 179 2.82 16.22 -7.48
N ASP A 180 2.31 17.25 -8.15
CA ASP A 180 1.99 18.54 -7.52
C ASP A 180 0.65 18.43 -6.80
N LEU A 181 0.67 18.59 -5.47
CA LEU A 181 -0.48 18.35 -4.59
C LEU A 181 -1.14 16.99 -4.94
N ALA A 182 -2.42 16.99 -5.34
CA ALA A 182 -3.15 15.78 -5.69
C ALA A 182 -3.26 15.50 -7.20
N SER A 183 -2.48 16.18 -8.05
CA SER A 183 -2.62 16.05 -9.52
C SER A 183 -2.36 14.64 -10.08
N GLY A 184 -1.67 13.78 -9.34
CA GLY A 184 -1.43 12.37 -9.67
C GLY A 184 -2.29 11.38 -8.90
N VAL A 185 -3.23 11.86 -8.07
CA VAL A 185 -4.15 11.01 -7.31
C VAL A 185 -5.27 10.54 -8.25
N ASP A 186 -5.68 9.27 -8.14
CA ASP A 186 -6.80 8.72 -8.92
C ASP A 186 -8.07 9.53 -8.66
N GLU A 187 -8.71 10.04 -9.71
CA GLU A 187 -9.90 10.90 -9.59
C GLU A 187 -11.06 10.15 -8.91
N ASP A 188 -11.09 8.81 -8.98
CA ASP A 188 -12.09 8.00 -8.27
C ASP A 188 -11.93 8.02 -6.74
N LEU A 189 -10.75 8.39 -6.23
CA LEU A 189 -10.53 8.59 -4.79
C LEU A 189 -10.97 9.99 -4.33
N MET A 190 -11.13 10.94 -5.25
CA MET A 190 -11.51 12.31 -4.93
C MET A 190 -12.95 12.35 -4.39
N GLY A 191 -13.14 13.08 -3.30
CA GLY A 191 -14.39 13.11 -2.54
C GLY A 191 -14.54 11.93 -1.60
N GLY A 192 -13.56 11.01 -1.59
CA GLY A 192 -13.52 9.81 -0.77
C GLY A 192 -12.61 9.91 0.45
N PHE A 193 -11.77 10.95 0.60
CA PHE A 193 -10.85 11.00 1.74
C PHE A 193 -11.57 11.39 3.04
N ASP A 194 -11.34 10.64 4.12
CA ASP A 194 -11.81 10.96 5.47
C ASP A 194 -10.92 12.05 6.11
N VAL A 195 -9.63 12.07 5.76
CA VAL A 195 -8.65 13.04 6.25
C VAL A 195 -7.78 13.54 5.10
N LEU A 196 -7.56 14.85 5.04
CA LEU A 196 -6.54 15.51 4.25
C LEU A 196 -5.59 16.20 5.22
N VAL A 197 -4.34 15.75 5.24
CA VAL A 197 -3.29 16.25 6.11
C VAL A 197 -2.15 16.83 5.29
N SER A 198 -1.54 17.92 5.76
CA SER A 198 -0.35 18.48 5.11
C SER A 198 0.52 19.26 6.09
N ASN A 199 1.83 19.11 5.95
CA ASN A 199 2.81 20.07 6.45
C ASN A 199 3.46 20.75 5.24
N PRO A 200 2.79 21.75 4.63
CA PRO A 200 3.29 22.40 3.43
C PRO A 200 4.40 23.42 3.78
N PRO A 201 5.14 23.90 2.78
CA PRO A 201 5.97 25.10 2.94
C PRO A 201 5.09 26.27 3.40
N TYR A 202 5.40 26.84 4.57
CA TYR A 202 4.56 27.84 5.21
C TYR A 202 5.31 29.08 5.69
N ILE A 203 6.65 29.12 5.54
CA ILE A 203 7.46 30.22 6.08
C ILE A 203 7.41 31.37 5.08
N PRO A 204 7.03 32.60 5.49
CA PRO A 204 7.07 33.75 4.59
C PRO A 204 8.47 33.94 3.98
N SER A 205 8.56 34.26 2.70
CA SER A 205 9.84 34.38 1.99
C SER A 205 10.81 35.38 2.65
N ALA A 206 10.27 36.41 3.30
CA ALA A 206 11.06 37.40 4.05
C ALA A 206 11.67 36.85 5.36
N VAL A 207 11.10 35.79 5.93
CA VAL A 207 11.54 35.15 7.18
C VAL A 207 12.56 34.04 6.90
N VAL A 208 12.50 33.39 5.73
CA VAL A 208 13.42 32.29 5.37
C VAL A 208 14.90 32.63 5.59
N PRO A 209 15.42 33.82 5.21
CA PRO A 209 16.83 34.18 5.44
C PRO A 209 17.23 34.35 6.92
N THR A 210 16.26 34.42 7.84
CA THR A 210 16.48 34.59 9.28
C THR A 210 16.50 33.27 10.05
N LEU A 211 16.17 32.16 9.39
CA LEU A 211 16.21 30.84 9.99
C LEU A 211 17.66 30.43 10.34
N PRO A 212 17.85 29.49 11.28
CA PRO A 212 19.18 28.99 11.60
C PRO A 212 19.95 28.50 10.37
N GLU A 213 21.27 28.72 10.35
CA GLU A 213 22.14 28.33 9.22
C GLU A 213 22.05 26.83 8.90
N GLU A 214 21.87 25.98 9.91
CA GLU A 214 21.69 24.54 9.71
C GLU A 214 20.40 24.19 8.94
N VAL A 215 19.39 25.05 8.98
CA VAL A 215 18.15 24.90 8.21
C VAL A 215 18.34 25.46 6.80
N VAL A 216 18.72 26.74 6.67
CA VAL A 216 18.84 27.42 5.36
C VAL A 216 19.94 26.80 4.49
N GLY A 217 21.04 26.35 5.10
CA GLY A 217 22.20 25.81 4.39
C GLY A 217 22.08 24.33 3.97
N TYR A 218 21.13 23.57 4.53
CA TYR A 218 21.04 22.13 4.33
C TYR A 218 19.66 21.61 3.92
N GLU A 219 18.57 22.21 4.39
CA GLU A 219 17.22 21.78 4.08
C GLU A 219 16.72 22.41 2.77
N PRO A 220 15.85 21.73 2.00
CA PRO A 220 15.43 22.23 0.70
C PRO A 220 14.53 23.45 0.84
N GLY A 221 14.88 24.57 0.18
CA GLY A 221 14.06 25.78 0.20
C GLY A 221 12.62 25.56 -0.27
N LEU A 222 12.41 24.61 -1.20
CA LEU A 222 11.07 24.19 -1.66
C LEU A 222 10.18 23.67 -0.51
N ALA A 223 10.75 23.13 0.57
CA ALA A 223 10.01 22.64 1.73
C ALA A 223 9.79 23.70 2.82
N LEU A 224 10.36 24.91 2.66
CA LEU A 224 10.34 25.95 3.68
C LEU A 224 9.51 27.16 3.23
N ASP A 225 9.79 27.68 2.04
CA ASP A 225 9.24 28.95 1.54
C ASP A 225 7.77 28.78 1.09
N GLY A 226 6.86 29.38 1.85
CA GLY A 226 5.42 29.39 1.57
C GLY A 226 4.94 30.63 0.79
N GLY A 227 5.86 31.42 0.23
CA GLY A 227 5.54 32.63 -0.53
C GLY A 227 5.51 33.90 0.30
N GLU A 228 4.94 34.98 -0.25
CA GLU A 228 5.01 36.34 0.33
C GLU A 228 4.54 36.39 1.79
N ASP A 229 3.43 35.72 2.08
CA ASP A 229 2.84 35.62 3.42
C ASP A 229 2.83 34.19 3.97
N GLY A 230 3.54 33.25 3.34
CA GLY A 230 3.60 31.87 3.80
C GLY A 230 2.33 31.04 3.55
N LEU A 231 1.33 31.58 2.84
CA LEU A 231 0.03 30.91 2.65
C LEU A 231 -0.24 30.47 1.20
N ASP A 232 0.74 30.57 0.28
CA ASP A 232 0.52 30.27 -1.14
C ASP A 232 0.10 28.81 -1.38
N VAL A 233 0.80 27.87 -0.73
CA VAL A 233 0.44 26.45 -0.83
C VAL A 233 -0.88 26.17 -0.11
N LEU A 234 -1.12 26.80 1.05
CA LEU A 234 -2.40 26.67 1.76
C LEU A 234 -3.59 27.09 0.87
N ARG A 235 -3.50 28.21 0.14
CA ARG A 235 -4.57 28.65 -0.76
C ARG A 235 -4.96 27.56 -1.75
N ARG A 236 -3.96 26.90 -2.34
CA ARG A 236 -4.16 25.78 -3.28
C ARG A 236 -4.74 24.53 -2.58
N ILE A 237 -4.30 24.26 -1.35
CA ILE A 237 -4.87 23.17 -0.53
C ILE A 237 -6.34 23.45 -0.23
N LEU A 238 -6.70 24.70 0.12
CA LEU A 238 -8.09 25.08 0.38
C LEU A 238 -8.95 24.90 -0.88
N GLU A 239 -8.46 25.26 -2.07
CA GLU A 239 -9.18 25.00 -3.34
C GLU A 239 -9.43 23.50 -3.59
N LEU A 240 -8.46 22.65 -3.21
CA LEU A 240 -8.52 21.20 -3.40
C LEU A 240 -9.39 20.49 -2.34
N ALA A 241 -9.32 20.91 -1.08
CA ALA A 241 -9.83 20.14 0.05
C ALA A 241 -11.34 19.80 -0.04
N PRO A 242 -12.24 20.71 -0.47
CA PRO A 242 -13.66 20.38 -0.67
C PRO A 242 -13.91 19.33 -1.76
N ARG A 243 -13.01 19.22 -2.74
CA ARG A 243 -13.07 18.19 -3.80
C ARG A 243 -12.47 16.87 -3.34
N ALA A 244 -11.46 16.89 -2.47
CA ALA A 244 -10.77 15.69 -2.00
C ALA A 244 -11.52 14.98 -0.87
N LEU A 245 -12.00 15.74 0.12
CA LEU A 245 -12.62 15.19 1.32
C LEU A 245 -14.04 14.70 1.05
N ARG A 246 -14.50 13.71 1.81
CA ARG A 246 -15.94 13.37 1.91
C ARG A 246 -16.68 14.30 2.88
N PRO A 247 -18.03 14.39 2.85
CA PRO A 247 -18.80 15.13 3.86
C PRO A 247 -18.46 14.65 5.28
N GLY A 248 -18.24 15.59 6.20
CA GLY A 248 -17.77 15.29 7.56
C GLY A 248 -16.29 14.90 7.69
N GLY A 249 -15.52 14.92 6.60
CA GLY A 249 -14.08 14.67 6.61
C GLY A 249 -13.26 15.82 7.22
N LEU A 250 -12.02 15.54 7.58
CA LEU A 250 -11.11 16.44 8.28
C LEU A 250 -10.03 17.01 7.36
N LEU A 251 -9.86 18.33 7.36
CA LEU A 251 -8.66 19.01 6.89
C LEU A 251 -7.81 19.40 8.11
N CYS A 252 -6.54 19.00 8.13
CA CYS A 252 -5.57 19.51 9.11
C CYS A 252 -4.25 19.91 8.45
N VAL A 253 -3.78 21.12 8.74
CA VAL A 253 -2.59 21.70 8.09
C VAL A 253 -1.71 22.38 9.14
N GLU A 254 -0.42 22.03 9.17
CA GLU A 254 0.59 22.76 9.96
C GLU A 254 1.01 24.05 9.24
N LEU A 255 1.13 25.15 9.98
CA LEU A 255 1.41 26.47 9.44
C LEU A 255 2.35 27.28 10.36
N PHE A 256 2.83 28.40 9.80
CA PHE A 256 3.60 29.39 10.55
C PHE A 256 2.71 30.13 11.55
N GLU A 257 3.18 30.27 12.80
CA GLU A 257 2.38 30.75 13.93
C GLU A 257 1.69 32.10 13.68
N ASP A 258 2.38 33.01 13.01
CA ASP A 258 1.89 34.38 12.79
C ASP A 258 0.75 34.43 11.76
N ASN A 259 0.60 33.38 10.94
CA ASN A 259 -0.32 33.37 9.81
C ASN A 259 -1.51 32.42 10.00
N VAL A 260 -1.55 31.65 11.09
CA VAL A 260 -2.61 30.66 11.33
C VAL A 260 -3.99 31.32 11.51
N ALA A 261 -4.04 32.51 12.12
CA ALA A 261 -5.28 33.27 12.24
C ALA A 261 -5.84 33.67 10.87
N THR A 262 -4.98 34.21 9.99
CA THR A 262 -5.34 34.57 8.62
C THR A 262 -5.74 33.34 7.81
N ALA A 263 -5.03 32.22 7.97
CA ALA A 263 -5.38 30.94 7.36
C ALA A 263 -6.79 30.46 7.76
N ALA A 264 -7.14 30.58 9.04
CA ALA A 264 -8.47 30.23 9.53
C ALA A 264 -9.56 31.16 8.96
N GLU A 265 -9.28 32.47 8.80
CA GLU A 265 -10.19 33.40 8.15
C GLU A 265 -10.40 33.07 6.66
N LEU A 266 -9.32 32.74 5.93
CA LEU A 266 -9.40 32.29 4.54
C LEU A 266 -10.28 31.03 4.43
N CYS A 267 -10.03 30.03 5.27
CA CYS A 267 -10.82 28.80 5.31
C CYS A 267 -12.31 29.08 5.62
N ARG A 268 -12.62 29.94 6.60
CA ARG A 268 -14.00 30.32 6.91
C ARG A 268 -14.67 31.07 5.76
N SER A 269 -13.94 31.94 5.08
CA SER A 269 -14.46 32.74 3.96
C SER A 269 -14.84 31.90 2.74
N GLN A 270 -14.19 30.74 2.56
CA GLN A 270 -14.50 29.79 1.50
C GLN A 270 -15.89 29.14 1.69
N GLY A 271 -16.32 28.92 2.93
CA GLY A 271 -17.53 28.16 3.27
C GLY A 271 -17.39 26.63 3.06
N GLY A 272 -18.44 25.87 3.39
CA GLY A 272 -18.45 24.40 3.26
C GLY A 272 -17.77 23.65 4.42
N TRP A 273 -17.49 24.35 5.52
CA TRP A 273 -16.86 23.81 6.73
C TRP A 273 -17.82 23.90 7.92
N ALA A 274 -18.07 22.76 8.59
CA ALA A 274 -18.88 22.67 9.80
C ALA A 274 -18.20 23.35 11.00
N SER A 275 -16.87 23.26 11.07
CA SER A 275 -16.06 24.02 12.02
C SER A 275 -14.69 24.32 11.45
N VAL A 276 -14.10 25.43 11.92
CA VAL A 276 -12.73 25.85 11.61
C VAL A 276 -12.08 26.35 12.89
N GLU A 277 -11.06 25.64 13.33
CA GLU A 277 -10.36 25.81 14.60
C GLU A 277 -8.87 26.06 14.34
N VAL A 278 -8.26 26.81 15.26
CA VAL A 278 -6.82 26.92 15.36
C VAL A 278 -6.42 26.14 16.60
N ARG A 279 -5.51 25.17 16.44
CA ARG A 279 -4.98 24.38 17.56
C ARG A 279 -3.51 24.70 17.79
N GLU A 280 -3.13 24.59 19.06
CA GLU A 280 -1.79 24.88 19.53
C GLU A 280 -0.92 23.61 19.53
N ASP A 281 0.39 23.78 19.43
CA ASP A 281 1.36 22.74 19.76
C ASP A 281 1.56 22.57 21.28
N LEU A 282 2.43 21.64 21.68
CA LEU A 282 2.75 21.39 23.08
C LEU A 282 3.48 22.56 23.78
N THR A 283 3.88 23.58 23.03
CA THR A 283 4.49 24.82 23.55
C THR A 283 3.51 25.98 23.61
N HIS A 284 2.21 25.73 23.37
CA HIS A 284 1.13 26.72 23.35
C HIS A 284 1.24 27.75 22.22
N ARG A 285 1.87 27.38 21.10
CA ARG A 285 1.93 28.23 19.91
C ARG A 285 0.85 27.80 18.91
N PRO A 286 0.11 28.73 18.29
CA PRO A 286 -0.86 28.37 17.26
C PRO A 286 -0.12 27.74 16.07
N ARG A 287 -0.49 26.53 15.68
CA ARG A 287 0.23 25.79 14.63
C ARG A 287 -0.65 25.11 13.61
N PHE A 288 -1.84 24.66 14.01
CA PHE A 288 -2.64 23.80 13.16
C PHE A 288 -3.96 24.48 12.80
N LEU A 289 -4.20 24.62 11.50
CA LEU A 289 -5.55 24.86 11.00
C LEU A 289 -6.27 23.52 10.96
N VAL A 290 -7.40 23.42 11.65
CA VAL A 290 -8.22 22.21 11.70
C VAL A 290 -9.64 22.56 11.26
N ALA A 291 -10.11 21.95 10.19
CA ALA A 291 -11.43 22.21 9.65
C ALA A 291 -12.18 20.91 9.34
N TRP A 292 -13.43 20.83 9.75
CA TRP A 292 -14.31 19.70 9.44
C TRP A 292 -15.25 20.09 8.33
N ARG A 293 -15.31 19.30 7.25
CA ARG A 293 -16.21 19.56 6.13
C ARG A 293 -17.67 19.44 6.58
N GLU A 294 -18.55 20.30 6.07
CA GLU A 294 -20.00 20.16 6.29
C GLU A 294 -20.52 18.77 5.87
N GLY A 295 -21.57 18.32 6.55
CA GLY A 295 -22.18 17.01 6.38
C GLY A 295 -21.82 16.02 7.49
N SER A 296 -22.18 14.75 7.28
CA SER A 296 -22.01 13.69 8.28
C SER A 296 -21.27 12.51 7.68
N LEU A 297 -20.29 11.99 8.42
CA LEU A 297 -19.64 10.73 8.10
C LEU A 297 -20.63 9.55 8.11
N ALA A 298 -21.79 9.68 8.77
CA ALA A 298 -22.84 8.66 8.78
C ALA A 298 -23.83 8.78 7.60
N GLU A 299 -23.90 9.95 6.94
CA GLU A 299 -24.81 10.22 5.80
C GLU A 299 -24.06 10.27 4.46
N GLY A 300 -22.74 10.14 4.47
CA GLY A 300 -21.94 9.86 3.27
C GLY A 300 -22.29 8.46 2.78
N GLY A 301 -23.03 8.40 1.67
CA GLY A 301 -23.38 7.16 0.99
C GLY A 301 -22.18 6.22 0.81
N GLU A 302 -22.48 4.93 0.84
CA GLU A 302 -21.63 3.80 0.43
C GLU A 302 -20.17 4.18 0.11
N LEU A 303 -19.31 4.07 1.12
CA LEU A 303 -17.86 3.81 1.04
C LEU A 303 -17.22 4.02 -0.35
N CYS A 304 -16.58 5.18 -0.57
CA CYS A 304 -15.43 5.28 -1.49
C CYS A 304 -14.19 4.63 -0.84
N THR A 305 -14.25 3.32 -0.65
CA THR A 305 -13.11 2.45 -0.95
C THR A 305 -13.40 1.94 -2.36
N PRO A 306 -12.48 1.89 -3.34
CA PRO A 306 -12.77 1.13 -4.53
C PRO A 306 -12.73 -0.37 -4.15
N ARG A 307 -13.79 -0.86 -3.50
CA ARG A 307 -14.28 -2.23 -3.63
C ARG A 307 -15.10 -2.20 -4.90
N ARG A 308 -14.35 -2.09 -6.00
CA ARG A 308 -14.75 -1.66 -7.33
C ARG A 308 -15.52 -2.81 -7.98
N VAL A 309 -16.82 -2.62 -8.22
CA VAL A 309 -17.51 -3.38 -9.27
C VAL A 309 -17.25 -2.62 -10.56
N VAL A 310 -16.39 -3.17 -11.41
CA VAL A 310 -16.01 -2.55 -12.69
C VAL A 310 -16.78 -3.27 -13.79
N PRO A 311 -17.59 -2.55 -14.59
CA PRO A 311 -18.23 -3.17 -15.74
C PRO A 311 -17.17 -3.63 -16.74
N VAL A 312 -17.34 -4.82 -17.28
CA VAL A 312 -16.43 -5.40 -18.26
C VAL A 312 -17.21 -6.09 -19.37
N ASP A 313 -16.74 -5.99 -20.59
CA ASP A 313 -17.18 -6.88 -21.66
C ASP A 313 -16.32 -8.15 -21.61
N GLN A 314 -16.94 -9.31 -21.38
CA GLN A 314 -16.20 -10.58 -21.30
C GLN A 314 -15.57 -10.97 -22.65
N ASP A 315 -16.19 -10.56 -23.76
CA ASP A 315 -15.79 -10.92 -25.12
C ASP A 315 -14.78 -9.90 -25.67
N ASP A 316 -14.91 -8.63 -25.32
CA ASP A 316 -13.95 -7.56 -25.67
C ASP A 316 -13.52 -6.70 -24.47
N PRO A 317 -12.75 -7.27 -23.52
CA PRO A 317 -12.35 -6.56 -22.32
C PRO A 317 -11.40 -5.40 -22.66
N SER A 318 -11.70 -4.21 -22.12
CA SER A 318 -10.88 -3.02 -22.39
C SER A 318 -9.45 -3.19 -21.85
N PRO A 319 -8.45 -2.59 -22.52
CA PRO A 319 -7.06 -2.65 -22.04
C PRO A 319 -6.86 -2.08 -20.63
N ASP A 320 -7.66 -1.10 -20.22
CA ASP A 320 -7.59 -0.50 -18.89
C ASP A 320 -8.06 -1.48 -17.80
N VAL A 321 -9.19 -2.15 -18.02
CA VAL A 321 -9.74 -3.15 -17.08
C VAL A 321 -8.76 -4.31 -16.92
N LEU A 322 -8.14 -4.76 -18.01
CA LEU A 322 -7.15 -5.82 -17.96
C LEU A 322 -5.90 -5.42 -17.18
N ARG A 323 -5.36 -4.21 -17.42
CA ARG A 323 -4.20 -3.69 -16.68
C ARG A 323 -4.49 -3.57 -15.18
N GLU A 324 -5.67 -3.09 -14.83
CA GLU A 324 -6.09 -2.95 -13.43
C GLU A 324 -6.19 -4.32 -12.76
N ALA A 325 -6.95 -5.24 -13.35
CA ALA A 325 -7.10 -6.60 -12.85
C ALA A 325 -5.76 -7.33 -12.73
N SER A 326 -4.88 -7.18 -13.72
CA SER A 326 -3.52 -7.71 -13.73
C SER A 326 -2.66 -7.13 -12.58
N ARG A 327 -2.76 -5.82 -12.32
CA ARG A 327 -2.07 -5.15 -11.21
C ARG A 327 -2.51 -5.72 -9.85
N VAL A 328 -3.83 -5.88 -9.65
CA VAL A 328 -4.38 -6.44 -8.41
C VAL A 328 -3.91 -7.88 -8.19
N LEU A 329 -4.01 -8.72 -9.22
CA LEU A 329 -3.58 -10.13 -9.16
C LEU A 329 -2.07 -10.27 -8.94
N SER A 330 -1.26 -9.43 -9.59
CA SER A 330 0.20 -9.40 -9.42
C SER A 330 0.62 -8.98 -8.01
N ALA A 331 -0.18 -8.16 -7.33
CA ALA A 331 0.03 -7.78 -5.93
C ALA A 331 -0.44 -8.84 -4.92
N GLY A 332 -0.87 -10.03 -5.38
CA GLY A 332 -1.41 -11.10 -4.51
C GLY A 332 -2.86 -10.88 -4.08
N GLY A 333 -3.59 -10.04 -4.81
CA GLY A 333 -5.01 -9.78 -4.60
C GLY A 333 -5.93 -10.90 -5.09
N VAL A 334 -7.21 -10.78 -4.75
CA VAL A 334 -8.30 -11.69 -5.10
C VAL A 334 -9.35 -10.94 -5.91
N LEU A 335 -9.72 -11.50 -7.05
CA LEU A 335 -10.76 -10.97 -7.93
C LEU A 335 -12.03 -11.81 -7.88
N VAL A 336 -13.17 -11.14 -7.99
CA VAL A 336 -14.40 -11.76 -8.51
C VAL A 336 -14.51 -11.39 -9.99
N MET A 337 -14.81 -12.36 -10.85
CA MET A 337 -14.85 -12.14 -12.30
C MET A 337 -15.85 -13.08 -13.00
N PRO A 338 -16.45 -12.66 -14.13
CA PRO A 338 -17.31 -13.53 -14.92
C PRO A 338 -16.48 -14.61 -15.62
N THR A 339 -17.12 -15.77 -15.83
CA THR A 339 -16.64 -16.79 -16.77
C THR A 339 -17.78 -17.17 -17.70
N ASP A 340 -17.46 -17.90 -18.77
CA ASP A 340 -18.43 -18.58 -19.65
C ASP A 340 -19.46 -19.44 -18.89
N SER A 341 -19.12 -19.96 -17.71
CA SER A 341 -19.99 -20.85 -16.91
C SER A 341 -20.77 -20.15 -15.78
N VAL A 342 -20.04 -19.66 -14.78
CA VAL A 342 -20.53 -19.02 -13.55
C VAL A 342 -19.48 -17.98 -13.13
N TYR A 343 -19.83 -17.06 -12.23
CA TYR A 343 -18.83 -16.16 -11.68
C TYR A 343 -17.80 -16.94 -10.85
N GLY A 344 -16.53 -16.53 -10.98
CA GLY A 344 -15.41 -17.10 -10.26
C GLY A 344 -14.83 -16.10 -9.26
N ILE A 345 -14.28 -16.60 -8.17
CA ILE A 345 -13.37 -15.88 -7.29
C ILE A 345 -11.98 -16.52 -7.40
N GLY A 346 -10.94 -15.72 -7.63
CA GLY A 346 -9.62 -16.24 -7.96
C GLY A 346 -8.45 -15.30 -7.71
N CYS A 347 -7.24 -15.88 -7.77
CA CYS A 347 -5.96 -15.18 -7.66
C CYS A 347 -4.98 -15.69 -8.73
N ALA A 348 -3.84 -15.01 -8.90
CA ALA A 348 -2.76 -15.53 -9.75
C ALA A 348 -2.19 -16.82 -9.16
N ALA A 349 -1.96 -17.83 -10.00
CA ALA A 349 -1.48 -19.14 -9.59
C ALA A 349 0.06 -19.18 -9.43
N THR A 350 0.59 -18.33 -8.55
CA THR A 350 2.02 -18.24 -8.25
C THR A 350 2.37 -18.98 -6.94
N PRO A 351 3.62 -19.43 -6.75
CA PRO A 351 4.07 -19.96 -5.47
C PRO A 351 3.84 -18.95 -4.33
N GLN A 352 3.32 -19.44 -3.21
CA GLN A 352 3.10 -18.68 -1.97
C GLN A 352 2.22 -17.43 -2.15
N ASN A 353 1.31 -17.45 -3.12
CA ASN A 353 0.39 -16.34 -3.33
C ASN A 353 -0.53 -16.16 -2.11
N PRO A 354 -0.55 -14.99 -1.44
CA PRO A 354 -1.41 -14.79 -0.27
C PRO A 354 -2.91 -14.84 -0.62
N GLY A 355 -3.27 -14.55 -1.87
CA GLY A 355 -4.63 -14.69 -2.40
C GLY A 355 -5.18 -16.11 -2.32
N HIS A 356 -4.31 -17.13 -2.45
CA HIS A 356 -4.69 -18.54 -2.36
C HIS A 356 -5.36 -18.84 -1.01
N GLY A 357 -4.72 -18.47 0.11
CA GLY A 357 -5.27 -18.66 1.45
C GLY A 357 -6.52 -17.82 1.71
N ARG A 358 -6.56 -16.59 1.19
CA ARG A 358 -7.71 -15.68 1.32
C ARG A 358 -8.96 -16.23 0.64
N ILE A 359 -8.86 -16.87 -0.53
CA ILE A 359 -10.03 -17.46 -1.22
C ILE A 359 -10.76 -18.46 -0.32
N PHE A 360 -10.02 -19.31 0.42
CA PHE A 360 -10.63 -20.25 1.37
C PHE A 360 -11.31 -19.55 2.54
N GLN A 361 -10.68 -18.52 3.09
CA GLN A 361 -11.25 -17.69 4.17
C GLN A 361 -12.53 -16.98 3.70
N ILE A 362 -12.49 -16.39 2.51
CA ILE A 362 -13.63 -15.70 1.89
C ILE A 362 -14.77 -16.68 1.69
N LYS A 363 -14.52 -17.89 1.19
CA LYS A 363 -15.60 -18.88 0.95
C LYS A 363 -16.06 -19.66 2.18
N GLY A 364 -15.31 -19.63 3.27
CA GLY A 364 -15.54 -20.50 4.43
C GLY A 364 -15.35 -21.99 4.07
N ARG A 365 -14.33 -22.32 3.26
CA ARG A 365 -14.07 -23.66 2.73
C ARG A 365 -12.84 -24.29 3.39
N ASP A 366 -12.85 -25.62 3.52
CA ASP A 366 -11.68 -26.41 3.94
C ASP A 366 -10.51 -26.25 2.97
N ARG A 367 -9.30 -26.04 3.52
CA ARG A 367 -8.03 -25.93 2.78
C ARG A 367 -7.58 -27.25 2.16
N ALA A 368 -8.20 -28.38 2.54
CA ALA A 368 -7.93 -29.68 1.93
C ALA A 368 -8.43 -29.80 0.47
N GLN A 369 -9.27 -28.87 0.01
CA GLN A 369 -9.80 -28.86 -1.35
C GLN A 369 -8.91 -27.99 -2.25
N THR A 370 -8.66 -28.40 -3.50
CA THR A 370 -7.86 -27.60 -4.44
C THR A 370 -8.68 -26.57 -5.20
N LEU A 371 -7.99 -25.57 -5.75
CA LEU A 371 -8.55 -24.58 -6.67
C LEU A 371 -8.18 -24.97 -8.11
N PRO A 372 -9.18 -25.25 -8.99
CA PRO A 372 -8.92 -25.41 -10.42
C PRO A 372 -8.22 -24.20 -11.02
N TRP A 373 -7.34 -24.46 -11.98
CA TRP A 373 -6.68 -23.41 -12.75
C TRP A 373 -7.44 -23.11 -14.03
N LEU A 374 -7.74 -21.83 -14.25
CA LEU A 374 -8.16 -21.32 -15.54
C LEU A 374 -6.92 -20.92 -16.34
N VAL A 375 -6.67 -21.64 -17.43
CA VAL A 375 -5.52 -21.46 -18.32
C VAL A 375 -5.91 -20.63 -19.55
N ALA A 376 -4.93 -20.09 -20.24
CA ALA A 376 -5.16 -19.19 -21.37
C ALA A 376 -5.45 -19.93 -22.67
N ASP A 377 -4.73 -21.03 -22.88
CA ASP A 377 -4.63 -21.73 -24.15
C ASP A 377 -4.77 -23.25 -23.96
N ALA A 378 -5.17 -23.98 -25.00
CA ALA A 378 -5.40 -25.42 -24.87
C ALA A 378 -4.09 -26.19 -24.65
N GLU A 379 -2.99 -25.67 -25.20
CA GLU A 379 -1.62 -26.16 -25.07
C GLU A 379 -1.13 -26.12 -23.61
N ASP A 380 -1.74 -25.30 -22.75
CA ASP A 380 -1.42 -25.28 -21.32
C ASP A 380 -1.77 -26.61 -20.61
N LEU A 381 -2.60 -27.46 -21.22
CA LEU A 381 -2.84 -28.84 -20.73
C LEU A 381 -1.52 -29.62 -20.67
N GLU A 382 -0.72 -29.57 -21.73
CA GLU A 382 0.57 -30.27 -21.81
C GLU A 382 1.64 -29.58 -20.97
N ARG A 383 1.51 -28.26 -20.76
CA ARG A 383 2.43 -27.49 -19.91
C ARG A 383 2.27 -27.83 -18.43
N PHE A 384 1.04 -27.93 -17.95
CA PHE A 384 0.75 -28.10 -16.53
C PHE A 384 0.37 -29.54 -16.14
N GLY A 385 0.02 -30.39 -17.11
CA GLY A 385 -0.27 -31.81 -16.92
C GLY A 385 0.89 -32.72 -17.34
N ARG A 386 0.92 -33.94 -16.80
CA ARG A 386 1.79 -35.04 -17.23
C ARG A 386 1.00 -36.32 -17.46
N GLU A 387 1.60 -37.26 -18.19
CA GLU A 387 1.03 -38.60 -18.47
C GLU A 387 -0.36 -38.53 -19.12
N LEU A 388 -0.53 -37.61 -20.08
CA LEU A 388 -1.81 -37.31 -20.71
C LEU A 388 -2.20 -38.38 -21.75
N PRO A 389 -3.35 -39.06 -21.60
CA PRO A 389 -3.86 -39.95 -22.63
C PRO A 389 -4.21 -39.17 -23.91
N ALA A 390 -4.08 -39.82 -25.08
CA ALA A 390 -4.40 -39.20 -26.37
C ALA A 390 -5.85 -38.66 -26.43
N TRP A 391 -6.79 -39.35 -25.76
CA TRP A 391 -8.17 -38.91 -25.67
C TRP A 391 -8.34 -37.66 -24.80
N ALA A 392 -7.49 -37.42 -23.79
CA ALA A 392 -7.55 -36.20 -22.97
C ALA A 392 -7.08 -34.98 -23.76
N LEU A 393 -6.05 -35.16 -24.61
CA LEU A 393 -5.62 -34.15 -25.57
C LEU A 393 -6.71 -33.86 -26.62
N ALA A 394 -7.43 -34.89 -27.08
CA ALA A 394 -8.57 -34.72 -27.98
C ALA A 394 -9.71 -33.93 -27.32
N LEU A 395 -10.04 -34.24 -26.06
CA LEU A 395 -11.03 -33.49 -25.29
C LEU A 395 -10.67 -32.00 -25.18
N ALA A 396 -9.42 -31.67 -24.83
CA ALA A 396 -8.99 -30.27 -24.78
C ALA A 396 -9.02 -29.61 -26.16
N ARG A 397 -8.60 -30.29 -27.23
CA ARG A 397 -8.60 -29.72 -28.58
C ARG A 397 -10.01 -29.40 -29.10
N GLU A 398 -10.96 -30.28 -28.83
CA GLU A 398 -12.30 -30.19 -29.41
C GLU A 398 -13.30 -29.44 -28.52
N LEU A 399 -13.10 -29.46 -27.20
CA LEU A 399 -14.04 -28.91 -26.21
C LEU A 399 -13.48 -27.72 -25.41
N TRP A 400 -12.23 -27.30 -25.65
CA TRP A 400 -11.71 -26.01 -25.19
C TRP A 400 -11.49 -25.03 -26.36
N PRO A 401 -11.68 -23.71 -26.15
CA PRO A 401 -12.19 -23.06 -24.95
C PRO A 401 -13.63 -23.46 -24.62
N GLY A 402 -13.94 -23.69 -23.34
CA GLY A 402 -15.30 -24.08 -22.96
C GLY A 402 -15.48 -24.60 -21.53
N ALA A 403 -16.69 -25.09 -21.26
CA ALA A 403 -17.14 -25.53 -19.94
C ALA A 403 -16.73 -26.97 -19.57
N LEU A 404 -15.51 -27.36 -19.93
CA LEU A 404 -14.88 -28.63 -19.56
C LEU A 404 -13.71 -28.40 -18.61
N THR A 405 -13.65 -29.14 -17.51
CA THR A 405 -12.50 -29.18 -16.59
C THR A 405 -11.88 -30.57 -16.63
N LEU A 406 -10.59 -30.65 -16.89
CA LEU A 406 -9.82 -31.89 -16.96
C LEU A 406 -8.93 -32.02 -15.72
N VAL A 407 -9.07 -33.13 -14.99
CA VAL A 407 -8.21 -33.45 -13.84
C VAL A 407 -7.10 -34.38 -14.32
N VAL A 408 -5.86 -33.88 -14.30
CA VAL A 408 -4.68 -34.57 -14.81
C VAL A 408 -3.61 -34.67 -13.72
N ARG A 409 -2.63 -35.56 -13.89
CA ARG A 409 -1.43 -35.55 -13.02
C ARG A 409 -0.69 -34.24 -13.21
N ALA A 410 -0.32 -33.58 -12.14
CA ALA A 410 0.35 -32.28 -12.18
C ALA A 410 1.80 -32.41 -12.67
N SER A 411 2.25 -31.49 -13.52
CA SER A 411 3.66 -31.33 -13.85
C SER A 411 4.43 -30.67 -12.69
N GLU A 412 5.76 -30.61 -12.79
CA GLU A 412 6.62 -29.92 -11.82
C GLU A 412 6.44 -28.39 -11.81
N LEU A 413 5.80 -27.83 -12.85
CA LEU A 413 5.53 -26.39 -12.92
C LEU A 413 4.36 -25.96 -12.03
N VAL A 414 3.58 -26.91 -11.51
CA VAL A 414 2.45 -26.62 -10.61
C VAL A 414 2.96 -26.57 -9.16
N PRO A 415 2.87 -25.43 -8.47
CA PRO A 415 3.30 -25.34 -7.07
C PRO A 415 2.49 -26.30 -6.20
N ARG A 416 3.16 -26.92 -5.22
CA ARG A 416 2.56 -27.99 -4.38
C ARG A 416 1.27 -27.59 -3.67
N GLU A 417 1.10 -26.31 -3.35
CA GLU A 417 -0.10 -25.78 -2.71
C GLU A 417 -1.38 -25.85 -3.57
N TYR A 418 -1.25 -26.03 -4.89
CA TYR A 418 -2.37 -26.20 -5.82
C TYR A 418 -2.60 -27.67 -6.23
N VAL A 419 -1.66 -28.56 -5.89
CA VAL A 419 -1.74 -29.99 -6.21
C VAL A 419 -2.55 -30.71 -5.14
N LEU A 420 -3.47 -31.58 -5.56
CA LEU A 420 -4.25 -32.38 -4.62
C LEU A 420 -3.34 -33.42 -3.94
N PRO A 421 -3.19 -33.39 -2.60
CA PRO A 421 -2.34 -34.35 -1.89
C PRO A 421 -2.86 -35.78 -2.05
N GLY A 422 -1.96 -36.73 -2.30
CA GLY A 422 -2.28 -38.16 -2.46
C GLY A 422 -2.30 -38.61 -3.92
N ASP A 423 -3.15 -37.99 -4.74
CA ASP A 423 -3.32 -38.37 -6.16
C ASP A 423 -2.40 -37.57 -7.11
N ASP A 424 -1.74 -36.52 -6.60
CA ASP A 424 -0.76 -35.71 -7.34
C ASP A 424 -1.37 -35.03 -8.59
N THR A 425 -2.63 -34.60 -8.48
CA THR A 425 -3.43 -34.07 -9.59
C THR A 425 -3.70 -32.58 -9.50
N ILE A 426 -3.91 -31.96 -10.66
CA ILE A 426 -4.42 -30.59 -10.83
C ILE A 426 -5.65 -30.60 -11.76
N ALA A 427 -6.62 -29.74 -11.47
CA ALA A 427 -7.77 -29.50 -12.35
C ALA A 427 -7.49 -28.28 -13.25
N LEU A 428 -7.54 -28.46 -14.55
CA LEU A 428 -7.27 -27.43 -15.56
C LEU A 428 -8.52 -27.17 -16.41
N ARG A 429 -8.71 -25.92 -16.83
CA ARG A 429 -9.75 -25.53 -17.79
C ARG A 429 -9.30 -24.33 -18.60
N CYS A 430 -9.45 -24.38 -19.92
CA CYS A 430 -9.42 -23.20 -20.77
C CYS A 430 -10.86 -22.72 -20.98
N PRO A 431 -11.32 -21.66 -20.29
CA PRO A 431 -12.71 -21.21 -20.39
C PRO A 431 -12.95 -20.41 -21.68
N ASP A 432 -14.19 -20.43 -22.19
CA ASP A 432 -14.60 -19.57 -23.30
C ASP A 432 -14.91 -18.12 -22.85
N SER A 433 -13.97 -17.55 -22.10
CA SER A 433 -14.01 -16.17 -21.61
C SER A 433 -12.77 -15.46 -22.13
N ASN A 434 -12.94 -14.46 -23.01
CA ASN A 434 -11.80 -13.72 -23.54
C ASN A 434 -11.11 -12.92 -22.42
N LEU A 435 -11.89 -12.36 -21.49
CA LEU A 435 -11.40 -11.75 -20.24
C LEU A 435 -10.42 -12.65 -19.50
N VAL A 436 -10.85 -13.86 -19.12
CA VAL A 436 -10.01 -14.76 -18.32
C VAL A 436 -8.75 -15.18 -19.09
N ARG A 437 -8.90 -15.52 -20.38
CA ARG A 437 -7.76 -15.94 -21.21
C ARG A 437 -6.75 -14.81 -21.39
N ARG A 438 -7.20 -13.57 -21.63
CA ARG A 438 -6.31 -12.40 -21.74
C ARG A 438 -5.62 -12.08 -20.43
N LEU A 439 -6.32 -12.15 -19.29
CA LEU A 439 -5.71 -11.97 -17.97
C LEU A 439 -4.62 -13.00 -17.69
N ALA A 440 -4.88 -14.28 -17.96
CA ALA A 440 -3.89 -15.33 -17.79
C ALA A 440 -2.65 -15.13 -18.69
N ARG A 441 -2.83 -14.67 -19.95
CA ARG A 441 -1.70 -14.31 -20.84
C ARG A 441 -0.93 -13.11 -20.33
N GLU A 442 -1.61 -12.07 -19.86
CA GLU A 442 -0.98 -10.84 -19.36
C GLU A 442 -0.15 -11.10 -18.08
N LEU A 443 -0.65 -11.96 -17.19
CA LEU A 443 0.06 -12.37 -15.98
C LEU A 443 1.19 -13.37 -16.25
N GLY A 444 1.15 -14.05 -17.39
CA GLY A 444 2.08 -15.15 -17.71
C GLY A 444 1.86 -16.42 -16.87
N VAL A 445 0.81 -16.46 -16.05
CA VAL A 445 0.43 -17.58 -15.18
C VAL A 445 -1.09 -17.81 -15.20
N PRO A 446 -1.56 -19.03 -14.91
CA PRO A 446 -3.00 -19.31 -14.78
C PRO A 446 -3.65 -18.58 -13.61
N LEU A 447 -4.99 -18.55 -13.60
CA LEU A 447 -5.77 -18.09 -12.45
C LEU A 447 -6.21 -19.30 -11.62
N ALA A 448 -5.89 -19.33 -10.33
CA ALA A 448 -6.42 -20.32 -9.40
C ALA A 448 -7.79 -19.84 -8.91
N THR A 449 -8.85 -20.59 -9.22
CA THR A 449 -10.23 -20.10 -9.05
C THR A 449 -11.17 -21.12 -8.43
N THR A 450 -12.33 -20.64 -8.01
CA THR A 450 -13.50 -21.45 -7.66
C THR A 450 -14.74 -20.58 -7.87
N SER A 451 -15.94 -21.16 -7.84
CA SER A 451 -17.18 -20.39 -8.01
C SER A 451 -17.32 -19.26 -6.97
N ALA A 452 -17.86 -18.12 -7.34
CA ALA A 452 -18.06 -16.97 -6.45
C ALA A 452 -19.36 -17.12 -5.64
N ASN A 453 -19.34 -18.04 -4.66
CA ASN A 453 -20.44 -18.23 -3.71
C ASN A 453 -19.94 -18.78 -2.37
N THR A 454 -20.66 -18.54 -1.27
CA THR A 454 -20.36 -19.20 0.01
C THR A 454 -20.47 -20.72 -0.16
N HIS A 455 -19.62 -21.49 0.52
CA HIS A 455 -19.60 -22.95 0.37
C HIS A 455 -20.99 -23.56 0.65
N GLY A 456 -21.51 -24.37 -0.29
CA GLY A 456 -22.83 -24.97 -0.22
C GLY A 456 -23.98 -24.14 -0.81
N SER A 457 -23.76 -22.84 -1.09
CA SER A 457 -24.72 -21.98 -1.78
C SER A 457 -24.72 -22.21 -3.30
N PRO A 458 -25.79 -21.84 -4.02
CA PRO A 458 -25.80 -21.78 -5.48
C PRO A 458 -24.70 -20.87 -6.02
N SER A 459 -24.12 -21.20 -7.17
CA SER A 459 -23.12 -20.34 -7.82
C SER A 459 -23.77 -19.13 -8.46
N ALA A 460 -23.13 -17.96 -8.33
CA ALA A 460 -23.57 -16.74 -8.98
C ALA A 460 -23.44 -16.83 -10.50
N THR A 461 -24.50 -16.47 -11.21
CA THR A 461 -24.60 -16.51 -12.68
C THR A 461 -24.71 -15.12 -13.30
N SER A 462 -24.58 -14.05 -12.52
CA SER A 462 -24.47 -12.66 -12.97
C SER A 462 -23.75 -11.84 -11.89
N GLY A 463 -23.26 -10.64 -12.24
CA GLY A 463 -22.65 -9.74 -11.26
C GLY A 463 -23.59 -9.42 -10.10
N ASP A 464 -24.85 -9.10 -10.40
CA ASP A 464 -25.92 -8.86 -9.42
C ASP A 464 -26.21 -10.07 -8.50
N ALA A 465 -25.92 -11.28 -8.97
CA ALA A 465 -26.15 -12.51 -8.20
C ALA A 465 -24.97 -12.87 -7.29
N VAL A 466 -23.85 -12.16 -7.37
CA VAL A 466 -22.71 -12.36 -6.45
C VAL A 466 -23.09 -11.85 -5.07
N GLU A 467 -22.87 -12.66 -4.04
CA GLU A 467 -23.16 -12.26 -2.66
C GLU A 467 -22.36 -10.99 -2.32
N ALA A 468 -23.04 -9.96 -1.78
CA ALA A 468 -22.43 -8.70 -1.38
C ALA A 468 -21.20 -8.89 -0.46
N ARG A 469 -21.19 -9.97 0.35
CA ARG A 469 -20.04 -10.34 1.18
C ARG A 469 -18.81 -10.70 0.36
N LEU A 470 -18.95 -11.45 -0.73
CA LEU A 470 -17.82 -11.80 -1.59
C LEU A 470 -17.30 -10.57 -2.32
N VAL A 471 -18.19 -9.72 -2.84
CA VAL A 471 -17.84 -8.43 -3.46
C VAL A 471 -17.06 -7.56 -2.47
N ALA A 472 -17.51 -7.50 -1.21
CA ALA A 472 -16.87 -6.71 -0.17
C ALA A 472 -15.51 -7.25 0.28
N MET A 473 -15.24 -8.56 0.13
CA MET A 473 -13.97 -9.17 0.57
C MET A 473 -12.95 -9.35 -0.55
N ALA A 474 -13.38 -9.25 -1.81
CA ALA A 474 -12.50 -9.23 -2.97
C ALA A 474 -11.85 -7.84 -3.11
N ASP A 475 -10.66 -7.82 -3.70
CA ASP A 475 -9.93 -6.56 -3.94
C ASP A 475 -10.42 -5.86 -5.22
N LEU A 476 -11.07 -6.61 -6.12
CA LEU A 476 -11.71 -6.10 -7.34
C LEU A 476 -12.82 -7.06 -7.77
N THR A 477 -13.97 -6.53 -8.21
CA THR A 477 -15.05 -7.29 -8.82
C THR A 477 -15.25 -6.80 -10.25
N LEU A 478 -15.16 -7.71 -11.22
CA LEU A 478 -15.51 -7.43 -12.60
C LEU A 478 -16.94 -7.91 -12.85
N ASP A 479 -17.79 -7.05 -13.40
CA ASP A 479 -19.18 -7.37 -13.74
C ASP A 479 -19.37 -7.35 -15.25
N GLY A 480 -19.57 -8.54 -15.82
CA GLY A 480 -19.87 -8.72 -17.24
C GLY A 480 -21.33 -9.04 -17.52
N GLY A 481 -22.23 -8.79 -16.57
CA GLY A 481 -23.63 -9.21 -16.66
C GLY A 481 -23.80 -10.73 -16.51
N PRO A 482 -24.87 -11.32 -17.06
CA PRO A 482 -25.13 -12.75 -16.96
C PRO A 482 -24.05 -13.62 -17.61
N ALA A 483 -23.63 -14.68 -16.90
CA ALA A 483 -22.76 -15.72 -17.42
C ALA A 483 -23.47 -16.47 -18.57
N PRO A 484 -22.83 -16.62 -19.75
CA PRO A 484 -23.48 -17.16 -20.95
C PRO A 484 -24.13 -18.54 -20.76
N VAL A 485 -23.46 -19.46 -20.08
CA VAL A 485 -23.94 -20.84 -19.89
C VAL A 485 -24.78 -20.99 -18.63
N ALA A 486 -24.47 -20.22 -17.58
CA ALA A 486 -25.14 -20.26 -16.27
C ALA A 486 -25.20 -21.65 -15.59
N VAL A 487 -24.39 -22.61 -16.05
CA VAL A 487 -24.27 -23.98 -15.53
C VAL A 487 -22.80 -24.26 -15.27
N ALA A 488 -22.51 -24.98 -14.18
CA ALA A 488 -21.14 -25.33 -13.81
C ALA A 488 -20.48 -26.23 -14.87
N SER A 489 -19.14 -26.19 -14.96
CA SER A 489 -18.39 -27.01 -15.91
C SER A 489 -18.55 -28.53 -15.68
N THR A 490 -18.46 -29.31 -16.74
CA THR A 490 -18.27 -30.76 -16.63
C THR A 490 -16.85 -31.05 -16.15
N ILE A 491 -16.70 -31.96 -15.18
CA ILE A 491 -15.38 -32.34 -14.62
C ILE A 491 -15.09 -33.80 -14.99
N VAL A 492 -13.95 -34.02 -15.64
CA VAL A 492 -13.50 -35.34 -16.10
C VAL A 492 -12.13 -35.64 -15.51
N SER A 493 -11.99 -36.82 -14.90
CA SER A 493 -10.68 -37.34 -14.50
C SER A 493 -9.98 -38.04 -15.65
N CYS A 494 -8.71 -37.69 -15.85
CA CYS A 494 -7.82 -38.16 -16.91
C CYS A 494 -6.66 -39.04 -16.41
N VAL A 495 -6.71 -39.48 -15.15
CA VAL A 495 -5.61 -40.21 -14.50
C VAL A 495 -5.60 -41.72 -14.82
N GLY A 496 -6.70 -42.25 -15.37
CA GLY A 496 -6.89 -43.66 -15.71
C GLY A 496 -6.92 -43.96 -17.21
N GLU A 497 -7.17 -45.23 -17.55
CA GLU A 497 -7.24 -45.70 -18.94
C GLU A 497 -8.46 -45.14 -19.70
N ARG A 498 -9.51 -44.74 -18.98
CA ARG A 498 -10.76 -44.22 -19.52
C ARG A 498 -11.18 -42.93 -18.78
N PRO A 499 -11.89 -42.00 -19.45
CA PRO A 499 -12.47 -40.83 -18.80
C PRO A 499 -13.46 -41.24 -17.72
N VAL A 500 -13.32 -40.64 -16.54
CA VAL A 500 -14.29 -40.77 -15.46
C VAL A 500 -14.96 -39.42 -15.25
N ILE A 501 -16.27 -39.35 -15.49
CA ILE A 501 -17.05 -38.13 -15.23
C ILE A 501 -17.21 -37.97 -13.72
N LEU A 502 -16.50 -37.01 -13.14
CA LEU A 502 -16.60 -36.69 -11.70
C LEU A 502 -17.82 -35.81 -11.40
N ARG A 503 -18.20 -34.97 -12.35
CA ARG A 503 -19.41 -34.15 -12.32
C ARG A 503 -19.87 -33.86 -13.74
N GLU A 504 -21.11 -34.18 -14.05
CA GLU A 504 -21.76 -33.70 -15.26
C GLU A 504 -22.23 -32.25 -15.07
N GLY A 505 -21.95 -31.40 -16.04
CA GLY A 505 -22.28 -29.97 -16.03
C GLY A 505 -22.78 -29.54 -17.40
N ALA A 506 -22.27 -28.42 -17.92
CA ALA A 506 -22.69 -27.86 -19.20
C ALA A 506 -22.43 -28.76 -20.43
N ILE A 507 -21.46 -29.67 -20.36
CA ILE A 507 -21.16 -30.62 -21.43
C ILE A 507 -21.67 -32.01 -21.03
N PRO A 508 -22.65 -32.58 -21.77
CA PRO A 508 -23.19 -33.91 -21.48
C PRO A 508 -22.12 -35.02 -21.50
N ALA A 509 -22.28 -36.04 -20.66
CA ALA A 509 -21.32 -37.14 -20.56
C ALA A 509 -21.17 -37.94 -21.86
N ASP A 510 -22.25 -38.11 -22.64
CA ASP A 510 -22.22 -38.80 -23.93
C ASP A 510 -21.39 -38.05 -24.97
N GLU A 511 -21.42 -36.72 -24.97
CA GLU A 511 -20.55 -35.90 -25.79
C GLU A 511 -19.07 -36.06 -25.41
N VAL A 512 -18.75 -36.06 -24.10
CA VAL A 512 -17.39 -36.31 -23.62
C VAL A 512 -16.89 -37.68 -24.09
N LEU A 513 -17.70 -38.73 -23.94
CA LEU A 513 -17.32 -40.09 -24.36
C LEU A 513 -17.14 -40.20 -25.87
N ARG A 514 -18.02 -39.57 -26.65
CA ARG A 514 -17.93 -39.49 -28.11
C ARG A 514 -16.61 -38.86 -28.57
N VAL A 515 -16.22 -37.72 -27.98
CA VAL A 515 -14.95 -37.04 -28.32
C VAL A 515 -13.73 -37.86 -27.85
N ALA A 516 -13.85 -38.55 -26.72
CA ALA A 516 -12.82 -39.47 -26.24
C ALA A 516 -12.70 -40.75 -27.09
N GLY A 517 -13.61 -41.00 -28.03
CA GLY A 517 -13.61 -42.15 -28.92
C GLY A 517 -14.09 -43.45 -28.26
N LEU A 518 -15.02 -43.36 -27.29
CA LEU A 518 -15.50 -44.47 -26.46
C LEU A 518 -16.99 -44.74 -26.57
#